data_AF-A0A2N6QQ30-F1
#
_entry.id   AF-A0A2N6QQ30-F1
#
_cell.length_a   1.000
_cell.length_b   1.000
_cell.length_c   1.000
_cell.angle_alpha   90.00
_cell.angle_beta   90.00
_cell.angle_gamma   90.00
#
_symmetry.space_group_name_H-M   'P 1'
#
loop_
_entity.id
_entity.type
_entity.pdbx_description
1 polymer ?
#
loop_
_entity_poly.entity_id
_entity_poly.type
_entity_poly.pdbx_seq_one_letter_code
_entity_poly.pdbx_strand_id
1 'polypeptide(L)'
;MEITQKQAKDAMRNTFERLMRLPEGSQVRWLGTVSDLVELVHMMWYDGLTIDEHGQVLNFSTTVNLLCERLNLRSPRKPNTVMNNVRKRKNPDLLLLTRCRHLMEQGEEPLGRFIIEL
;
A
#
# COMPACT_ATOMS: atom_id res chain seq x y z
N MET A 1 22.34 6.79 6.73
CA MET A 1 21.35 7.20 7.75
C MET A 1 20.45 6.00 7.98
N GLU A 2 20.33 5.53 9.21
CA GLU A 2 19.44 4.39 9.51
C GLU A 2 17.99 4.87 9.44
N ILE A 3 17.19 4.33 8.52
CA ILE A 3 15.77 4.66 8.38
C ILE A 3 14.98 3.72 9.29
N THR A 4 14.20 4.26 10.22
CA THR A 4 13.34 3.43 11.07
C THR A 4 12.12 2.92 10.30
N GLN A 5 11.52 1.80 10.75
CA GLN A 5 10.25 1.33 10.18
C GLN A 5 9.12 2.39 10.29
N LYS A 6 9.14 3.20 11.36
CA LYS A 6 8.20 4.31 11.52
C LYS A 6 8.39 5.35 10.43
N GLN A 7 9.61 5.82 10.19
CA GLN A 7 9.91 6.78 9.13
C GLN A 7 9.52 6.24 7.75
N ALA A 8 9.78 4.96 7.48
CA ALA A 8 9.35 4.33 6.23
C ALA A 8 7.83 4.30 6.07
N LYS A 9 7.10 3.90 7.13
CA LYS A 9 5.62 3.91 7.13
C LYS A 9 5.06 5.31 6.93
N ASP A 10 5.61 6.31 7.61
CA ASP A 10 5.19 7.71 7.52
C ASP A 10 5.43 8.27 6.10
N ALA A 11 6.53 7.89 5.44
CA ALA A 11 6.77 8.26 4.05
C ALA A 11 5.79 7.58 3.08
N MET A 12 5.49 6.29 3.29
CA MET A 12 4.50 5.54 2.51
C MET A 12 3.08 6.12 2.63
N ARG A 13 2.75 6.71 3.79
CA ARG A 13 1.45 7.35 4.06
C ARG A 13 1.12 8.46 3.06
N ASN A 14 2.06 9.36 2.81
CA ASN A 14 1.84 10.48 1.89
C ASN A 14 1.48 10.01 0.48
N THR A 15 2.20 9.00 -0.02
CA THR A 15 1.89 8.39 -1.31
C THR A 15 0.52 7.69 -1.28
N PHE A 16 0.21 6.94 -0.21
CA PHE A 16 -1.09 6.29 -0.05
C PHE A 16 -2.26 7.27 -0.12
N GLU A 17 -2.18 8.40 0.58
CA GLU A 17 -3.21 9.43 0.54
C GLU A 17 -3.38 10.05 -0.85
N ARG A 18 -2.31 10.15 -1.64
CA ARG A 18 -2.39 10.56 -3.05
C ARG A 18 -3.12 9.50 -3.88
N LEU A 19 -2.80 8.21 -3.69
CA LEU A 19 -3.46 7.10 -4.39
C LEU A 19 -4.97 7.04 -4.09
N MET A 20 -5.36 7.30 -2.83
CA MET A 20 -6.77 7.34 -2.42
C MET A 20 -7.56 8.48 -3.08
N ARG A 21 -6.88 9.55 -3.50
CA ARG A 21 -7.45 10.72 -4.16
C ARG A 21 -7.34 10.70 -5.68
N LEU A 22 -6.80 9.62 -6.26
CA LEU A 22 -6.74 9.49 -7.72
C LEU A 22 -8.15 9.51 -8.32
N PRO A 23 -8.39 10.34 -9.35
CA PRO A 23 -9.63 10.30 -10.12
C PRO A 23 -9.89 8.90 -10.69
N GLU A 24 -11.16 8.56 -10.88
CA GLU A 24 -11.51 7.39 -11.69
C GLU A 24 -10.91 7.49 -13.09
N GLY A 25 -10.40 6.38 -13.62
CA GLY A 25 -9.73 6.35 -14.92
C GLY A 25 -8.32 6.96 -14.94
N SER A 26 -7.74 7.29 -13.77
CA SER A 26 -6.33 7.72 -13.69
C SER A 26 -5.41 6.72 -14.37
N GLN A 27 -4.47 7.23 -15.17
CA GLN A 27 -3.45 6.44 -15.86
C GLN A 27 -2.31 6.03 -14.90
N VAL A 28 -2.65 5.49 -13.73
CA VAL A 28 -1.69 5.07 -12.72
C VAL A 28 -1.78 3.56 -12.54
N ARG A 29 -0.63 2.87 -12.56
CA ARG A 29 -0.56 1.42 -12.40
C ARG A 29 0.31 1.01 -11.24
N TRP A 30 -0.14 -0.01 -10.50
CA TRP A 30 0.66 -0.69 -9.50
C TRP A 30 1.57 -1.77 -10.13
N LEU A 31 2.86 -1.69 -9.86
CA LEU A 31 3.89 -2.62 -10.33
C LEU A 31 4.27 -3.68 -9.27
N GLY A 32 3.88 -3.47 -8.02
CA GLY A 32 4.04 -4.45 -6.95
C GLY A 32 3.08 -5.64 -7.08
N THR A 33 3.21 -6.59 -6.15
CA THR A 33 2.23 -7.70 -6.07
C THR A 33 0.93 -7.23 -5.40
N VAL A 34 -0.14 -8.00 -5.58
CA VAL A 34 -1.40 -7.81 -4.82
C VAL A 34 -1.16 -7.90 -3.32
N SER A 35 -0.28 -8.79 -2.86
CA SER A 35 0.07 -8.89 -1.44
C SER A 35 0.71 -7.61 -0.90
N ASP A 36 1.48 -6.91 -1.72
CA ASP A 36 2.12 -5.65 -1.34
C ASP A 36 1.08 -4.55 -1.16
N LEU A 37 0.14 -4.43 -2.11
CA LEU A 37 -0.95 -3.46 -1.99
C LEU A 37 -1.84 -3.78 -0.78
N VAL A 38 -2.13 -5.06 -0.52
CA VAL A 38 -2.88 -5.51 0.66
C VAL A 38 -2.14 -5.16 1.96
N GLU A 39 -0.83 -5.34 2.01
CA GLU A 39 0.01 -4.96 3.16
C GLU A 39 0.00 -3.44 3.38
N LEU A 40 0.14 -2.64 2.31
CA LEU A 40 0.04 -1.18 2.35
C LEU A 40 -1.31 -0.74 2.93
N VAL A 41 -2.41 -1.25 2.36
CA VAL A 41 -3.76 -0.92 2.80
C VAL A 41 -3.97 -1.34 4.26
N HIS A 42 -3.45 -2.49 4.67
CA HIS A 42 -3.60 -2.95 6.04
C HIS A 42 -2.92 -2.00 7.04
N MET A 43 -1.71 -1.51 6.72
CA MET A 43 -1.02 -0.53 7.57
C MET A 43 -1.80 0.77 7.71
N MET A 44 -2.35 1.29 6.61
CA MET A 44 -3.08 2.55 6.60
C MET A 44 -4.47 2.43 7.24
N TRP A 45 -5.14 1.30 7.03
CA TRP A 45 -6.40 0.96 7.70
C TRP A 45 -6.22 0.84 9.22
N TYR A 46 -5.14 0.19 9.66
CA TYR A 46 -4.82 0.06 11.09
C TYR A 46 -4.53 1.42 11.73
N ASP A 47 -3.96 2.37 10.99
CA ASP A 47 -3.76 3.77 11.41
C ASP A 47 -5.02 4.65 11.28
N GLY A 48 -6.15 4.10 10.81
CA GLY A 48 -7.42 4.84 10.66
C GLY A 48 -7.49 5.78 9.46
N LEU A 49 -6.61 5.61 8.46
CA LEU A 49 -6.43 6.55 7.33
C LEU A 49 -7.29 6.22 6.11
N THR A 50 -8.04 5.14 6.17
CA THR A 50 -8.91 4.72 5.07
C THR A 50 -10.30 5.29 5.30
N ILE A 51 -10.47 6.57 4.97
CA ILE A 51 -11.74 7.29 5.08
C ILE A 51 -12.31 7.57 3.69
N ASP A 52 -13.63 7.58 3.57
CA ASP A 52 -14.32 8.05 2.38
C ASP A 52 -14.50 9.58 2.37
N GLU A 53 -15.15 10.07 1.33
CA GLU A 53 -15.45 11.49 1.13
C GLU A 53 -16.37 12.10 2.20
N HIS A 54 -17.08 11.28 2.97
CA HIS A 54 -17.92 11.70 4.08
C HIS A 54 -17.20 11.60 5.44
N GLY A 55 -15.92 11.23 5.44
CA GLY A 55 -15.13 11.03 6.64
C GLY A 55 -15.42 9.70 7.36
N GLN A 56 -16.18 8.80 6.74
CA GLN A 56 -16.48 7.50 7.31
C GLN A 56 -15.33 6.53 7.06
N VAL A 57 -14.92 5.81 8.11
CA VAL A 57 -13.86 4.79 8.00
C VAL A 57 -14.36 3.64 7.12
N LEU A 58 -13.65 3.41 6.02
CA LEU A 58 -13.81 2.27 5.14
C LEU A 58 -13.30 1.00 5.81
N ASN A 59 -14.04 -0.10 5.62
CA ASN A 59 -13.52 -1.41 6.02
C ASN A 59 -12.34 -1.82 5.12
N PHE A 60 -11.46 -2.65 5.67
CA PHE A 60 -10.25 -3.12 5.00
C PHE A 60 -10.48 -3.68 3.58
N SER A 61 -11.52 -4.51 3.39
CA SER A 61 -11.75 -5.15 2.09
C SER A 61 -12.25 -4.15 1.04
N THR A 62 -13.08 -3.19 1.43
CA THR A 62 -13.51 -2.10 0.56
C THR A 62 -12.31 -1.28 0.08
N THR A 63 -11.41 -0.88 0.97
CA THR A 63 -10.22 -0.11 0.59
C THR A 63 -9.29 -0.89 -0.34
N VAL A 64 -9.08 -2.19 -0.09
CA VAL A 64 -8.26 -3.04 -0.98
C VAL A 64 -8.85 -3.09 -2.38
N ASN A 65 -10.16 -3.34 -2.50
CA ASN A 65 -10.82 -3.44 -3.80
C ASN A 65 -10.77 -2.11 -4.57
N LEU A 66 -11.03 -1.00 -3.87
CA LEU A 66 -11.00 0.34 -4.43
C LEU A 66 -9.63 0.68 -5.04
N LEU A 67 -8.55 0.46 -4.27
CA LEU A 67 -7.20 0.73 -4.78
C LEU A 67 -6.74 -0.27 -5.81
N CYS A 68 -7.16 -1.54 -5.74
CA CYS A 68 -6.88 -2.50 -6.81
C CYS A 68 -7.47 -2.01 -8.14
N GLU A 69 -8.73 -1.58 -8.15
CA GLU A 69 -9.40 -1.05 -9.33
C GLU A 69 -8.69 0.21 -9.87
N ARG A 70 -8.45 1.21 -9.00
CA ARG A 70 -7.78 2.46 -9.40
C ARG A 70 -6.37 2.29 -9.92
N LEU A 71 -5.65 1.28 -9.45
CA LEU A 71 -4.26 1.02 -9.81
C LEU A 71 -4.11 -0.11 -10.84
N ASN A 72 -5.21 -0.47 -11.50
CA ASN A 72 -5.27 -1.48 -12.56
C ASN A 72 -4.68 -2.84 -12.13
N LEU A 73 -5.08 -3.29 -10.94
CA LEU A 73 -4.69 -4.54 -10.32
C LEU A 73 -5.92 -5.42 -10.07
N ARG A 74 -5.78 -6.73 -10.25
CA ARG A 74 -6.88 -7.65 -9.97
C ARG A 74 -7.12 -7.77 -8.47
N SER A 75 -8.30 -7.38 -8.01
CA SER A 75 -8.71 -7.49 -6.61
C SER A 75 -8.68 -8.95 -6.12
N PRO A 76 -8.10 -9.22 -4.93
CA PRO A 76 -8.11 -10.56 -4.35
C PRO A 76 -9.49 -10.93 -3.82
N ARG A 77 -9.95 -12.16 -4.08
CA ARG A 77 -11.26 -12.65 -3.57
C ARG A 77 -11.36 -12.63 -2.04
N LYS A 78 -10.24 -12.77 -1.32
CA LYS A 78 -10.18 -12.83 0.15
C LYS A 78 -9.00 -12.00 0.69
N PRO A 79 -9.14 -10.66 0.81
CA PRO A 79 -8.07 -9.78 1.29
C PRO A 79 -7.49 -10.21 2.65
N ASN A 80 -8.36 -10.61 3.59
CA ASN A 80 -7.94 -11.10 4.91
C ASN A 80 -7.06 -12.35 4.83
N THR A 81 -7.36 -13.29 3.93
CA THR A 81 -6.53 -14.49 3.72
C THR A 81 -5.17 -14.11 3.15
N VAL A 82 -5.13 -13.16 2.20
CA VAL A 82 -3.87 -12.64 1.66
C VAL A 82 -3.03 -12.02 2.77
N MET A 83 -3.62 -11.14 3.60
CA MET A 83 -2.92 -10.50 4.71
C MET A 83 -2.41 -11.52 5.75
N ASN A 84 -3.21 -12.54 6.07
CA ASN A 84 -2.78 -13.62 6.95
C ASN A 84 -1.56 -14.39 6.40
N ASN A 85 -1.48 -14.58 5.08
CA ASN A 85 -0.32 -15.19 4.45
C ASN A 85 0.89 -14.26 4.47
N VAL A 86 0.70 -12.95 4.28
CA VAL A 86 1.77 -11.94 4.43
C VAL A 86 2.37 -11.98 5.84
N ARG A 87 1.52 -12.00 6.88
CA ARG A 87 1.96 -12.09 8.28
C ARG A 87 2.71 -13.39 8.62
N LYS A 88 2.48 -14.47 7.87
CA LYS A 88 3.14 -15.78 8.04
C LYS A 88 4.41 -15.94 7.20
N ARG A 89 4.84 -14.92 6.44
CA ARG A 89 6.08 -14.97 5.66
C ARG A 89 7.26 -15.19 6.60
N LYS A 90 8.07 -16.22 6.32
CA LYS A 90 9.29 -16.52 7.08
C LYS A 90 10.43 -15.55 6.75
N ASN A 91 10.44 -15.00 5.54
CA ASN A 91 11.43 -14.03 5.12
C ASN A 91 10.87 -12.60 5.29
N PRO A 92 11.39 -11.81 6.26
CA PRO A 92 10.96 -10.44 6.50
C PRO A 92 11.32 -9.46 5.36
N ASP A 93 12.29 -9.81 4.51
CA ASP A 93 12.70 -8.96 3.37
C ASP A 93 11.67 -8.96 2.23
N LEU A 94 10.71 -9.88 2.27
CA LEU A 94 9.58 -9.89 1.33
C LEU A 94 8.45 -8.94 1.75
N LEU A 95 8.47 -8.40 2.97
CA LEU A 95 7.48 -7.43 3.43
C LEU A 95 7.67 -6.11 2.67
N LEU A 96 6.56 -5.49 2.27
CA LEU A 96 6.60 -4.20 1.60
C LEU A 96 7.31 -3.16 2.45
N LEU A 97 6.98 -3.05 3.74
CA LEU A 97 7.59 -2.07 4.64
C LEU A 97 9.11 -2.21 4.70
N THR A 98 9.61 -3.45 4.76
CA THR A 98 11.04 -3.73 4.76
C THR A 98 11.68 -3.29 3.45
N ARG A 99 11.09 -3.61 2.30
CA ARG A 99 11.62 -3.20 0.99
C ARG A 99 11.61 -1.68 0.80
N CYS A 100 10.52 -1.02 1.18
CA CYS A 100 10.40 0.44 1.15
C CYS A 100 11.47 1.13 2.02
N ARG A 101 11.74 0.59 3.21
CA ARG A 101 12.81 1.10 4.08
C ARG A 101 14.19 1.00 3.42
N HIS A 102 14.52 -0.13 2.81
CA HIS A 102 15.79 -0.30 2.09
C HIS A 102 15.91 0.65 0.89
N LEU A 103 14.82 0.90 0.16
CA LEU A 103 14.82 1.91 -0.92
C LEU A 103 15.11 3.31 -0.36
N MET A 104 14.51 3.67 0.78
CA MET A 104 14.78 4.97 1.42
C MET A 104 16.21 5.10 1.93
N GLU A 105 16.82 4.02 2.42
CA GLU A 105 18.25 3.99 2.80
C GLU A 105 19.16 4.25 1.60
N GLN A 106 18.71 3.92 0.39
CA GLN A 106 19.38 4.20 -0.89
C GLN A 106 19.05 5.60 -1.45
N GLY A 107 18.24 6.40 -0.74
CA GLY A 107 17.83 7.74 -1.16
C GLY A 107 16.62 7.77 -2.11
N GLU A 108 15.88 6.67 -2.23
CA GLU A 108 14.72 6.56 -3.12
C GLU A 108 13.39 6.77 -2.40
N GLU A 109 12.35 7.13 -3.17
CA GLU A 109 10.98 7.19 -2.66
C GLU A 109 10.47 5.76 -2.35
N PRO A 110 9.88 5.50 -1.16
CA PRO A 110 9.53 4.14 -0.72
C PRO A 110 8.61 3.39 -1.68
N LEU A 111 7.69 4.09 -2.35
CA LEU A 111 6.72 3.52 -3.28
C LEU A 111 6.97 3.89 -4.74
N GLY A 112 8.01 4.67 -5.04
CA GLY A 112 8.28 5.17 -6.39
C GLY A 112 8.51 4.06 -7.41
N ARG A 113 9.14 2.95 -7.01
CA ARG A 113 9.33 1.76 -7.88
C ARG A 113 8.07 0.92 -8.07
N PHE A 114 7.02 1.16 -7.29
CA PHE A 114 5.80 0.37 -7.28
C PHE A 114 4.67 1.03 -8.07
N ILE A 115 4.86 2.27 -8.53
CA ILE A 115 3.84 3.08 -9.18
C ILE A 115 4.41 3.61 -10.49
N ILE A 116 3.63 3.55 -11.55
CA ILE A 116 3.95 4.20 -12.83
C ILE A 116 2.75 5.00 -13.30
N GLU A 117 3.01 6.22 -13.77
CA GLU A 117 2.06 7.06 -14.49
C GLU A 117 2.24 6.79 -16.00
N LEU A 118 1.16 6.47 -16.71
CA LEU A 118 1.13 6.08 -18.13
C LEU A 118 0.78 7.24 -19.05
#